data_AF-A0A0Q5LTS6-F1
#
_entry.id   AF-A0A0Q5LTS6-F1
#
_cell.length_a   1.000
_cell.length_b   1.000
_cell.length_c   1.000
_cell.angle_alpha   90.00
_cell.angle_beta   90.00
_cell.angle_gamma   90.00
#
_symmetry.space_group_name_H-M   'P 1'
#
loop_
_entity.id
_entity.type
_entity.pdbx_description
1 polymer ?
#
loop_
_entity_poly.entity_id
_entity_poly.type
_entity_poly.pdbx_seq_one_letter_code
_entity_poly.pdbx_strand_id
1 'polypeptide(L)'
;MNVASASGIAGGSAVALTITSVVTAGTWTSSASVSSTQSFTDDIAPATPTLSLTSSTATSATLAFSSTDNVGVTSYRIARDGVTVASVAAPATTATLPLPPGDHTVTVTAADAAGNVSAASTPVTVSAPIVSTTWYEVVSAATGLCAAVPATGLGSGTAVSQTACVATTAAGGQAWTLPAANTTGAVTSSRPSPTSPLYYWSAAGSPPNALVQLGINAGQTRAQWTTTALVNGLFRFAVTPSANGTTVCLDAGTGGQLRAATCSATAASQQFSLVAVTP
;
A
#
# COMPACT_ATOMS: atom_id res chain seq x y z
N MET A 1 -33.88 -30.46 41.82
CA MET A 1 -34.20 -29.02 41.68
C MET A 1 -33.98 -28.68 40.21
N ASN A 2 -35.04 -28.55 39.41
CA ASN A 2 -34.90 -28.10 38.02
C ASN A 2 -34.52 -26.62 38.07
N VAL A 3 -33.38 -26.28 37.47
CA VAL A 3 -32.96 -24.89 37.33
C VAL A 3 -33.82 -24.26 36.24
N ALA A 4 -34.29 -23.03 36.48
CA ALA A 4 -35.10 -22.27 35.54
C ALA A 4 -34.40 -22.17 34.17
N SER A 5 -35.15 -22.35 33.09
CA SER A 5 -34.68 -22.04 31.74
C SER A 5 -34.61 -20.53 31.56
N ALA A 6 -33.44 -19.99 31.24
CA ALA A 6 -33.28 -18.61 30.83
C ALA A 6 -33.31 -18.53 29.30
N SER A 7 -34.04 -17.55 28.76
CA SER A 7 -34.14 -17.26 27.32
C SER A 7 -33.87 -15.79 27.07
N GLY A 8 -33.34 -15.42 25.90
CA GLY A 8 -33.08 -14.02 25.52
C GLY A 8 -31.77 -13.46 26.07
N ILE A 9 -30.77 -14.31 26.32
CA ILE A 9 -29.42 -13.88 26.73
C ILE A 9 -28.67 -13.42 25.47
N ALA A 10 -28.15 -12.19 25.48
CA ALA A 10 -27.39 -11.63 24.37
C ALA A 10 -25.99 -12.26 24.26
N GLY A 11 -25.44 -12.28 23.04
CA GLY A 11 -24.02 -12.59 22.79
C GLY A 11 -23.10 -11.73 23.66
N GLY A 12 -21.99 -12.30 24.11
CA GLY A 12 -21.04 -11.63 25.01
C GLY A 12 -21.44 -11.61 26.49
N SER A 13 -22.59 -12.19 26.85
CA SER A 13 -23.05 -12.28 28.24
C SER A 13 -22.60 -13.58 28.90
N ALA A 14 -22.61 -13.60 30.24
CA ALA A 14 -22.42 -14.81 31.03
C ALA A 14 -23.53 -14.97 32.06
N VAL A 15 -24.02 -16.21 32.23
CA VAL A 15 -24.96 -16.58 33.28
C VAL A 15 -24.22 -17.41 34.31
N ALA A 16 -24.21 -16.93 35.56
CA ALA A 16 -23.68 -17.65 36.70
C ALA A 16 -24.83 -18.19 37.55
N LEU A 17 -24.86 -19.50 37.78
CA LEU A 17 -25.75 -20.14 38.73
C LEU A 17 -24.95 -20.52 39.97
N THR A 18 -25.40 -20.08 41.15
CA THR A 18 -24.83 -20.53 42.44
C THR A 18 -25.93 -21.17 43.26
N ILE A 19 -25.72 -22.42 43.66
CA ILE A 19 -26.61 -23.15 44.57
C ILE A 19 -25.89 -23.27 45.90
N THR A 20 -26.48 -22.72 46.96
CA THR A 20 -25.97 -22.84 48.32
C THR A 20 -26.94 -23.69 49.13
N SER A 21 -26.44 -24.81 49.65
CA SER A 21 -27.15 -25.60 50.66
C SER A 21 -26.71 -25.15 52.04
N VAL A 22 -27.67 -24.99 52.95
CA VAL A 22 -27.42 -24.73 54.37
C VAL A 22 -28.18 -25.79 55.15
N VAL A 23 -27.46 -26.56 55.97
CA VAL A 23 -28.02 -27.60 56.83
C VAL A 23 -27.86 -27.15 58.27
N THR A 24 -28.96 -27.22 59.02
CA THR A 24 -28.99 -26.92 60.46
C THR A 24 -29.41 -28.13 61.26
N ALA A 25 -28.67 -28.44 62.31
CA ALA A 25 -28.96 -29.52 63.25
C ALA A 25 -28.64 -29.05 64.68
N GLY A 26 -29.65 -28.65 65.44
CA GLY A 26 -29.46 -28.03 66.76
C GLY A 26 -28.78 -26.67 66.63
N THR A 27 -27.67 -26.46 67.34
CA THR A 27 -26.83 -25.24 67.25
C THR A 27 -25.79 -25.27 66.12
N TRP A 28 -25.68 -26.39 65.39
CA TRP A 28 -24.71 -26.52 64.30
C TRP A 28 -25.30 -26.07 62.97
N THR A 29 -24.55 -25.24 62.25
CA THR A 29 -24.80 -24.81 60.89
C THR A 29 -23.66 -25.29 59.99
N SER A 30 -24.00 -25.84 58.83
CA SER A 30 -23.03 -26.16 57.78
C SER A 30 -23.56 -25.65 56.45
N SER A 31 -22.68 -25.12 55.61
CA SER A 31 -23.02 -24.65 54.27
C SER A 31 -22.06 -25.17 53.22
N ALA A 32 -22.58 -25.46 52.04
CA ALA A 32 -21.81 -25.81 50.87
C ALA A 32 -22.43 -25.14 49.65
N SER A 33 -21.59 -24.55 48.79
CA SER A 33 -22.02 -23.94 47.54
C SER A 33 -21.34 -24.60 46.34
N VAL A 34 -22.07 -24.65 45.23
CA VAL A 34 -21.54 -24.98 43.91
C VAL A 34 -21.94 -23.88 42.94
N SER A 35 -20.99 -23.46 42.10
CA SER A 35 -21.22 -22.45 41.07
C SER A 35 -20.86 -22.99 39.70
N SER A 36 -21.65 -22.63 38.69
CA SER A 36 -21.39 -22.91 37.29
C SER A 36 -21.65 -21.66 36.47
N THR A 37 -20.74 -21.34 35.56
CA THR A 37 -20.87 -20.18 34.67
C THR A 37 -20.92 -20.65 33.23
N GLN A 38 -21.92 -20.18 32.48
CA GLN A 38 -22.03 -20.38 31.04
C GLN A 38 -21.86 -19.04 30.34
N SER A 39 -20.90 -18.95 29.43
CA SER A 39 -20.67 -17.78 28.58
C SER A 39 -21.27 -18.00 27.19
N PHE A 40 -21.82 -16.93 26.62
CA PHE A 40 -22.29 -16.88 25.25
C PHE A 40 -21.30 -16.06 24.44
N THR A 41 -20.82 -16.63 23.34
CA THR A 41 -19.94 -15.90 22.41
C THR A 41 -20.69 -14.71 21.82
N ASP A 42 -19.98 -13.62 21.58
CA ASP A 42 -20.55 -12.48 20.87
C ASP A 42 -20.81 -12.83 19.39
N ASP A 43 -22.00 -12.48 18.91
CA ASP A 43 -22.47 -12.75 17.55
C ASP A 43 -22.78 -11.47 16.76
N ILE A 44 -22.56 -10.30 17.36
CA ILE A 44 -22.77 -9.01 16.71
C ILE A 44 -21.40 -8.45 16.32
N ALA A 45 -21.25 -8.11 15.05
CA ALA A 45 -20.04 -7.44 14.58
C ALA A 45 -20.00 -5.98 15.03
N PRO A 46 -18.79 -5.40 15.19
CA PRO A 46 -18.66 -3.97 15.43
C PRO A 46 -19.36 -3.12 14.36
N ALA A 47 -19.74 -1.90 14.74
CA ALA A 47 -20.27 -0.94 13.78
C ALA A 47 -19.22 -0.57 12.72
N THR A 48 -19.68 -0.14 11.54
CA THR A 48 -18.78 0.40 10.49
C THR A 48 -17.95 1.55 11.07
N PRO A 49 -16.61 1.52 10.96
CA PRO A 49 -15.79 2.57 11.55
C PRO A 49 -16.01 3.92 10.87
N THR A 50 -15.93 4.99 11.66
CA THR A 50 -15.68 6.32 11.12
C THR A 50 -14.18 6.46 10.87
N LEU A 51 -13.78 7.07 9.76
CA LEU A 51 -12.38 7.25 9.36
C LEU A 51 -12.15 8.70 8.92
N SER A 52 -11.06 9.30 9.37
CA SER A 52 -10.62 10.62 8.93
C SER A 52 -9.09 10.70 8.80
N LEU A 53 -8.63 11.55 7.88
CA LEU A 53 -7.23 11.95 7.78
C LEU A 53 -6.97 13.10 8.75
N THR A 54 -6.04 12.92 9.69
CA THR A 54 -5.68 13.98 10.65
C THR A 54 -4.51 14.82 10.16
N SER A 55 -3.54 14.20 9.48
CA SER A 55 -2.39 14.88 8.89
C SER A 55 -1.76 14.03 7.80
N SER A 56 -1.06 14.66 6.86
CA SER A 56 -0.22 13.99 5.88
C SER A 56 1.08 14.76 5.66
N THR A 57 2.13 14.02 5.33
CA THR A 57 3.41 14.52 4.86
C THR A 57 3.72 13.90 3.50
N ALA A 58 4.88 14.21 2.93
CA ALA A 58 5.30 13.61 1.66
C ALA A 58 5.55 12.08 1.73
N THR A 59 5.64 11.51 2.94
CA THR A 59 6.02 10.10 3.14
C THR A 59 5.17 9.38 4.18
N SER A 60 4.18 10.06 4.78
CA SER A 60 3.33 9.46 5.80
C SER A 60 1.94 10.09 5.86
N ALA A 61 0.96 9.33 6.33
CA ALA A 61 -0.37 9.82 6.67
C ALA A 61 -0.76 9.35 8.06
N THR A 62 -1.32 10.26 8.86
CA THR A 62 -1.91 9.93 10.16
C THR A 62 -3.42 9.93 10.04
N LEU A 63 -4.02 8.84 10.49
CA LEU A 63 -5.45 8.57 10.41
C LEU A 63 -6.01 8.52 11.83
N ALA A 64 -7.27 8.94 11.96
CA ALA A 64 -8.07 8.69 13.14
C ALA A 64 -9.30 7.85 12.75
N PHE A 65 -9.65 6.90 13.60
CA PHE A 65 -10.79 6.02 13.38
C PHE A 65 -11.43 5.60 14.69
N SER A 66 -12.72 5.34 14.66
CA SER A 66 -13.46 4.81 15.82
C SER A 66 -14.60 3.94 15.36
N SER A 67 -14.90 2.93 16.18
CA SER A 67 -16.07 2.06 16.05
C SER A 67 -16.59 1.72 17.45
N THR A 68 -17.83 1.28 17.52
CA THR A 68 -18.50 0.82 18.74
C THR A 68 -19.01 -0.60 18.55
N ASP A 69 -19.11 -1.32 19.64
CA ASP A 69 -19.57 -2.70 19.68
C ASP A 69 -20.28 -2.97 21.01
N ASN A 70 -21.15 -3.99 21.09
CA ASN A 70 -21.88 -4.35 22.30
C ASN A 70 -20.98 -4.93 23.40
N VAL A 71 -19.90 -5.64 23.04
CA VAL A 71 -18.93 -6.20 24.00
C VAL A 71 -17.62 -5.43 23.94
N GLY A 72 -17.17 -5.07 22.75
CA GLY A 72 -16.02 -4.21 22.54
C GLY A 72 -15.21 -4.54 21.31
N VAL A 73 -14.67 -3.49 20.70
CA VAL A 73 -13.70 -3.60 19.60
C VAL A 73 -12.34 -3.99 20.17
N THR A 74 -11.68 -4.98 19.56
CA THR A 74 -10.33 -5.44 19.94
C THR A 74 -9.26 -4.95 18.97
N SER A 75 -9.60 -4.73 17.71
CA SER A 75 -8.64 -4.28 16.71
C SER A 75 -9.26 -3.56 15.52
N TYR A 76 -8.43 -2.81 14.81
CA TYR A 76 -8.74 -2.17 13.56
C TYR A 76 -7.75 -2.64 12.49
N ARG A 77 -8.24 -2.96 11.30
CA ARG A 77 -7.40 -3.27 10.14
C ARG A 77 -7.49 -2.12 9.16
N ILE A 78 -6.35 -1.59 8.75
CA ILE A 78 -6.26 -0.48 7.82
C ILE A 78 -5.80 -1.03 6.49
N ALA A 79 -6.62 -0.81 5.46
CA ALA A 79 -6.29 -1.18 4.09
C ALA A 79 -6.00 0.07 3.25
N ARG A 80 -4.91 0.04 2.49
CA ARG A 80 -4.55 1.02 1.47
C ARG A 80 -4.65 0.33 0.12
N ASP A 81 -5.41 0.91 -0.78
CA ASP A 81 -5.65 0.39 -2.14
C ASP A 81 -6.16 -1.05 -2.16
N GLY A 82 -7.00 -1.39 -1.16
CA GLY A 82 -7.57 -2.73 -0.98
C GLY A 82 -6.66 -3.75 -0.30
N VAL A 83 -5.40 -3.40 0.01
CA VAL A 83 -4.46 -4.29 0.72
C VAL A 83 -4.28 -3.84 2.16
N THR A 84 -4.41 -4.77 3.12
CA THR A 84 -4.14 -4.47 4.54
C THR A 84 -2.68 -4.08 4.73
N VAL A 85 -2.44 -2.87 5.22
CA VAL A 85 -1.10 -2.32 5.48
C VAL A 85 -0.78 -2.19 6.96
N ALA A 86 -1.79 -2.22 7.83
CA ALA A 86 -1.60 -2.19 9.27
C ALA A 86 -2.77 -2.83 10.02
N SER A 87 -2.46 -3.29 11.23
CA SER A 87 -3.44 -3.71 12.24
C SER A 87 -3.13 -2.97 13.54
N VAL A 88 -4.15 -2.40 14.16
CA VAL A 88 -4.04 -1.56 15.37
C VAL A 88 -4.89 -2.19 16.46
N ALA A 89 -4.30 -2.48 17.62
CA ALA A 89 -5.06 -2.99 18.76
C ALA A 89 -5.86 -1.84 19.42
N ALA A 90 -7.12 -2.10 19.76
CA ALA A 90 -7.90 -1.19 20.58
C ALA A 90 -7.30 -1.12 22.01
N PRO A 91 -7.45 0.01 22.74
CA PRO A 91 -8.30 1.16 22.45
C PRO A 91 -7.63 2.23 21.58
N ALA A 92 -6.49 1.95 20.92
CA ALA A 92 -5.87 2.93 20.03
C ALA A 92 -6.78 3.22 18.82
N THR A 93 -6.99 4.52 18.56
CA THR A 93 -7.90 5.05 17.54
C THR A 93 -7.17 5.91 16.51
N THR A 94 -5.84 5.85 16.49
CA THR A 94 -5.00 6.56 15.54
C THR A 94 -3.89 5.67 15.02
N ALA A 95 -3.44 5.94 13.79
CA ALA A 95 -2.29 5.27 13.19
C ALA A 95 -1.58 6.18 12.20
N THR A 96 -0.25 6.19 12.25
CA THR A 96 0.57 6.80 11.21
C THR A 96 1.12 5.69 10.31
N LEU A 97 0.88 5.82 9.01
CA LEU A 97 1.28 4.86 8.00
C LEU A 97 2.33 5.46 7.06
N PRO A 98 3.30 4.67 6.57
CA PRO A 98 4.12 5.08 5.45
C PRO A 98 3.22 5.28 4.23
N LEU A 99 3.46 6.38 3.51
CA LEU A 99 2.71 6.78 2.34
C LEU A 99 3.66 6.83 1.13
N PRO A 100 3.63 5.84 0.24
CA PRO A 100 4.31 5.92 -1.05
C PRO A 100 3.80 7.12 -1.87
N PRO A 101 4.57 7.60 -2.87
CA PRO A 101 4.08 8.64 -3.77
C PRO A 101 2.80 8.23 -4.51
N GLY A 102 1.92 9.19 -4.73
CA GLY A 102 0.69 9.05 -5.52
C GLY A 102 -0.58 9.18 -4.68
N ASP A 103 -1.71 8.98 -5.36
CA ASP A 103 -3.04 9.02 -4.75
C ASP A 103 -3.42 7.62 -4.28
N HIS A 104 -3.77 7.52 -3.00
CA HIS A 104 -4.12 6.26 -2.34
C HIS A 104 -5.50 6.34 -1.70
N THR A 105 -6.21 5.22 -1.71
CA THR A 105 -7.50 5.08 -1.04
C THR A 105 -7.33 4.27 0.23
N VAL A 106 -7.77 4.80 1.37
CA VAL A 106 -7.67 4.13 2.68
C VAL A 106 -9.03 3.83 3.26
N THR A 107 -9.20 2.61 3.79
CA THR A 107 -10.39 2.14 4.51
C THR A 107 -9.99 1.44 5.81
N VAL A 108 -10.89 1.45 6.79
CA VAL A 108 -10.70 0.74 8.07
C VAL A 108 -11.87 -0.20 8.34
N THR A 109 -11.57 -1.42 8.81
CA THR A 109 -12.54 -2.36 9.41
C THR A 109 -12.22 -2.55 10.88
N ALA A 110 -13.22 -2.78 11.72
CA ALA A 110 -13.07 -3.12 13.14
C ALA A 110 -13.34 -4.62 13.35
N ALA A 111 -12.70 -5.20 14.35
CA ALA A 111 -12.94 -6.58 14.78
C ALA A 111 -13.04 -6.66 16.30
N ASP A 112 -13.82 -7.62 16.80
CA ASP A 112 -14.05 -7.88 18.22
C ASP A 112 -13.23 -9.09 18.74
N ALA A 113 -13.51 -9.55 19.96
CA ALA A 113 -12.83 -10.70 20.56
C ALA A 113 -13.39 -12.06 20.08
N ALA A 114 -14.62 -12.07 19.58
CA ALA A 114 -15.29 -13.25 19.07
C ALA A 114 -14.91 -13.59 17.61
N GLY A 115 -14.25 -12.65 16.93
CA GLY A 115 -13.82 -12.79 15.54
C GLY A 115 -14.80 -12.17 14.53
N ASN A 116 -15.82 -11.43 14.99
CA ASN A 116 -16.72 -10.71 14.10
C ASN A 116 -16.00 -9.48 13.53
N VAL A 117 -16.23 -9.18 12.25
CA VAL A 117 -15.57 -8.09 11.52
C VAL A 117 -16.64 -7.19 10.91
N SER A 118 -16.47 -5.88 11.08
CA SER A 118 -17.39 -4.89 10.54
C SER A 118 -17.22 -4.68 9.02
N ALA A 119 -18.20 -4.01 8.41
CA ALA A 119 -18.02 -3.47 7.07
C ALA A 119 -16.90 -2.41 7.05
N ALA A 120 -16.26 -2.24 5.90
CA ALA A 120 -15.24 -1.21 5.71
C ALA A 120 -15.85 0.20 5.82
N SER A 121 -15.08 1.12 6.40
CA SER A 121 -15.43 2.54 6.47
C SER A 121 -15.65 3.15 5.08
N THR A 122 -16.26 4.33 5.04
CA THR A 122 -16.15 5.19 3.85
C THR A 122 -14.67 5.45 3.55
N PRO A 123 -14.25 5.34 2.27
CA PRO A 123 -12.84 5.54 1.92
C PRO A 123 -12.42 7.00 2.09
N VAL A 124 -11.18 7.19 2.51
CA VAL A 124 -10.50 8.50 2.51
C VAL A 124 -9.36 8.48 1.51
N THR A 125 -9.30 9.49 0.65
CA THR A 125 -8.19 9.67 -0.30
C THR A 125 -7.05 10.42 0.37
N VAL A 126 -5.84 9.91 0.22
CA VAL A 126 -4.59 10.53 0.70
C VAL A 126 -3.60 10.61 -0.46
N SER A 127 -2.89 11.73 -0.58
CA SER A 127 -1.97 11.98 -1.69
C SER A 127 -0.59 12.32 -1.18
N ALA A 128 0.44 11.69 -1.74
CA ALA A 128 1.84 12.06 -1.51
C ALA A 128 2.51 12.52 -2.82
N PRO A 129 3.24 13.65 -2.81
CA PRO A 129 3.97 14.10 -3.98
C PRO A 129 5.19 13.22 -4.27
N ILE A 130 5.60 13.20 -5.54
CA ILE A 130 6.97 12.80 -5.91
C ILE A 130 7.92 13.93 -5.51
N VAL A 131 8.92 13.62 -4.70
CA VAL A 131 9.95 14.56 -4.25
C VAL A 131 11.17 14.42 -5.16
N SER A 132 11.45 15.43 -5.99
CA SER A 132 12.48 15.34 -7.05
C SER A 132 13.92 15.15 -6.54
N THR A 133 14.18 15.43 -5.27
CA THR A 133 15.48 15.20 -4.59
C THR A 133 15.60 13.81 -3.96
N THR A 134 14.53 13.02 -3.98
CA THR A 134 14.49 11.66 -3.44
C THR A 134 14.70 10.65 -4.57
N TRP A 135 15.42 9.58 -4.24
CA TRP A 135 15.61 8.44 -5.14
C TRP A 135 14.47 7.45 -4.99
N TYR A 136 13.98 6.92 -6.10
CA TYR A 136 12.90 5.95 -6.13
C TYR A 136 13.29 4.70 -6.91
N GLU A 137 12.85 3.55 -6.43
CA GLU A 137 12.68 2.36 -7.24
C GLU A 137 11.41 2.50 -8.07
N VAL A 138 11.50 2.22 -9.37
CA VAL A 138 10.37 2.21 -10.30
C VAL A 138 9.96 0.75 -10.52
N VAL A 139 8.86 0.34 -9.89
CA VAL A 139 8.40 -1.06 -9.85
C VAL A 139 7.26 -1.26 -10.84
N SER A 140 7.37 -2.24 -11.74
CA SER A 140 6.27 -2.55 -12.65
C SER A 140 5.10 -3.20 -11.92
N ALA A 141 3.88 -2.70 -12.14
CA ALA A 141 2.67 -3.31 -11.60
C ALA A 141 2.38 -4.68 -12.22
N ALA A 142 2.85 -4.95 -13.44
CA ALA A 142 2.62 -6.23 -14.13
C ALA A 142 3.58 -7.34 -13.67
N THR A 143 4.85 -7.01 -13.41
CA THR A 143 5.89 -8.02 -13.15
C THR A 143 6.40 -8.00 -11.70
N GLY A 144 6.17 -6.93 -10.95
CA GLY A 144 6.77 -6.71 -9.63
C GLY A 144 8.28 -6.46 -9.67
N LEU A 145 8.88 -6.33 -10.87
CA LEU A 145 10.30 -6.10 -11.06
C LEU A 145 10.62 -4.60 -11.14
N CYS A 146 11.82 -4.25 -10.71
CA CYS A 146 12.35 -2.89 -10.72
C CYS A 146 13.05 -2.56 -12.04
N ALA A 147 12.87 -1.33 -12.51
CA ALA A 147 13.68 -0.76 -13.58
C ALA A 147 15.14 -0.64 -13.13
N ALA A 148 16.06 -1.26 -13.87
CA ALA A 148 17.45 -1.38 -13.49
C ALA A 148 18.40 -1.12 -14.66
N VAL A 149 19.45 -0.35 -14.41
CA VAL A 149 20.60 -0.26 -15.31
C VAL A 149 21.54 -1.45 -15.07
N PRO A 150 21.82 -2.29 -16.08
CA PRO A 150 22.61 -3.52 -15.90
C PRO A 150 24.07 -3.22 -15.53
N ALA A 151 24.64 -3.93 -14.53
CA ALA A 151 25.94 -3.69 -13.89
C ALA A 151 27.18 -3.55 -14.82
N THR A 152 27.06 -3.88 -16.11
CA THR A 152 28.09 -3.72 -17.14
C THR A 152 27.54 -2.97 -18.35
N GLY A 153 28.39 -2.16 -19.00
CA GLY A 153 28.01 -1.38 -20.19
C GLY A 153 27.27 -0.10 -19.81
N LEU A 154 27.97 0.93 -19.31
CA LEU A 154 27.39 2.24 -18.97
C LEU A 154 27.42 3.25 -20.13
N GLY A 155 27.66 2.77 -21.35
CA GLY A 155 27.71 3.61 -22.53
C GLY A 155 26.33 4.14 -22.93
N SER A 156 26.33 5.23 -23.70
CA SER A 156 25.12 5.69 -24.40
C SER A 156 24.55 4.53 -25.22
N GLY A 157 23.29 4.16 -24.98
CA GLY A 157 22.59 3.11 -25.72
C GLY A 157 22.37 1.82 -24.93
N THR A 158 22.79 1.77 -23.67
CA THR A 158 22.51 0.61 -22.80
C THR A 158 21.03 0.52 -22.47
N ALA A 159 20.42 -0.62 -22.76
CA ALA A 159 19.01 -0.86 -22.46
C ALA A 159 18.75 -0.99 -20.96
N VAL A 160 17.62 -0.44 -20.52
CA VAL A 160 17.14 -0.57 -19.14
C VAL A 160 16.45 -1.93 -19.00
N SER A 161 16.88 -2.70 -18.02
CA SER A 161 16.38 -4.05 -17.72
C SER A 161 15.34 -4.03 -16.61
N GLN A 162 14.58 -5.11 -16.49
CA GLN A 162 13.82 -5.43 -15.29
C GLN A 162 14.55 -6.48 -14.48
N THR A 163 14.72 -6.22 -13.19
CA THR A 163 15.35 -7.16 -12.25
C THR A 163 14.60 -7.16 -10.93
N ALA A 164 14.83 -8.18 -10.09
CA ALA A 164 14.29 -8.17 -8.74
C ALA A 164 14.71 -6.88 -8.02
N CYS A 165 13.77 -6.28 -7.31
CA CYS A 165 14.00 -5.07 -6.53
C CYS A 165 14.96 -5.39 -5.38
N VAL A 166 16.04 -4.63 -5.28
CA VAL A 166 17.01 -4.75 -4.19
C VAL A 166 16.75 -3.60 -3.24
N ALA A 167 15.81 -3.84 -2.33
CA ALA A 167 15.49 -2.89 -1.28
C ALA A 167 16.79 -2.52 -0.54
N THR A 168 17.08 -1.22 -0.46
CA THR A 168 17.99 -0.55 0.51
C THR A 168 19.32 0.02 0.05
N THR A 169 19.74 -0.01 -1.23
CA THR A 169 20.89 0.85 -1.62
C THR A 169 20.68 1.54 -2.96
N ALA A 170 21.01 2.84 -3.00
CA ALA A 170 21.18 3.60 -4.23
C ALA A 170 22.29 3.01 -5.15
N ALA A 171 23.04 2.02 -4.66
CA ALA A 171 24.04 1.26 -5.39
C ALA A 171 23.37 0.14 -6.21
N GLY A 172 23.65 0.10 -7.52
CA GLY A 172 23.19 -0.99 -8.41
C GLY A 172 22.35 -0.55 -9.60
N GLY A 173 22.03 0.74 -9.73
CA GLY A 173 21.33 1.29 -10.91
C GLY A 173 19.82 1.08 -10.90
N GLN A 174 19.21 0.82 -9.74
CA GLN A 174 17.76 0.73 -9.55
C GLN A 174 17.13 2.00 -8.94
N ALA A 175 17.95 2.97 -8.54
CA ALA A 175 17.48 4.24 -7.99
C ALA A 175 17.36 5.30 -9.10
N TRP A 176 16.21 5.96 -9.12
CA TRP A 176 15.83 6.95 -10.12
C TRP A 176 15.31 8.23 -9.47
N THR A 177 15.70 9.41 -9.97
CA THR A 177 14.95 10.64 -9.69
C THR A 177 13.99 10.92 -10.84
N LEU A 178 12.84 11.46 -10.48
CA LEU A 178 11.70 11.62 -11.37
C LEU A 178 11.20 13.07 -11.27
N PRO A 179 10.60 13.62 -12.33
CA PRO A 179 9.89 14.89 -12.23
C PRO A 179 8.66 14.74 -11.31
N ALA A 180 8.14 15.86 -10.83
CA ALA A 180 6.91 15.86 -10.04
C ALA A 180 5.74 15.21 -10.81
N ALA A 181 4.77 14.66 -10.08
CA ALA A 181 3.59 14.10 -10.70
C ALA A 181 2.86 15.14 -11.58
N ASN A 182 2.40 14.69 -12.73
CA ASN A 182 1.75 15.48 -13.79
C ASN A 182 2.64 16.58 -14.40
N THR A 183 3.97 16.45 -14.28
CA THR A 183 4.94 17.33 -14.92
C THR A 183 5.85 16.56 -15.87
N THR A 184 6.46 17.31 -16.79
CA THR A 184 7.44 16.80 -17.76
C THR A 184 8.83 17.18 -17.28
N GLY A 185 9.74 16.22 -17.26
CA GLY A 185 11.12 16.48 -16.90
C GLY A 185 12.05 15.31 -17.17
N ALA A 186 13.32 15.52 -16.85
CA ALA A 186 14.33 14.48 -16.94
C ALA A 186 14.13 13.41 -15.84
N VAL A 187 14.30 12.15 -16.23
CA VAL A 187 14.46 11.03 -15.30
C VAL A 187 15.94 10.67 -15.24
N THR A 188 16.52 10.55 -14.04
CA THR A 188 17.97 10.32 -13.88
C THR A 188 18.23 9.08 -13.04
N SER A 189 19.33 8.36 -13.31
CA SER A 189 19.74 7.18 -12.53
C SER A 189 20.81 7.54 -11.50
N SER A 190 20.80 6.88 -10.35
CA SER A 190 21.82 7.02 -9.29
C SER A 190 23.19 6.47 -9.67
N ARG A 191 23.29 5.72 -10.77
CA ARG A 191 24.51 5.00 -11.10
C ARG A 191 25.59 5.95 -11.64
N PRO A 192 26.82 5.93 -11.09
CA PRO A 192 27.87 6.84 -11.53
C PRO A 192 28.29 6.54 -12.97
N SER A 193 28.00 7.48 -13.86
CA SER A 193 28.72 7.68 -15.11
C SER A 193 29.61 8.93 -14.94
N PRO A 194 30.78 9.02 -15.61
CA PRO A 194 31.59 10.25 -15.61
C PRO A 194 30.84 11.49 -16.16
N THR A 195 29.68 11.31 -16.78
CA THR A 195 28.71 12.37 -17.13
C THR A 195 27.29 11.84 -16.85
N SER A 196 26.55 12.47 -15.94
CA SER A 196 25.26 12.02 -15.37
C SER A 196 24.29 11.42 -16.42
N PRO A 197 23.90 10.13 -16.34
CA PRO A 197 23.14 9.50 -17.41
C PRO A 197 21.65 9.84 -17.27
N LEU A 198 21.09 10.44 -18.32
CA LEU A 198 19.67 10.74 -18.48
C LEU A 198 18.96 9.52 -19.10
N TYR A 199 17.71 9.30 -18.68
CA TYR A 199 16.81 8.37 -19.36
C TYR A 199 16.49 8.91 -20.75
N TYR A 200 16.72 8.14 -21.82
CA TYR A 200 16.34 8.54 -23.17
C TYR A 200 15.95 7.32 -24.00
N TRP A 201 15.02 7.53 -24.91
CA TRP A 201 14.63 6.47 -25.83
C TRP A 201 15.59 6.41 -27.03
N SER A 202 16.08 5.20 -27.33
CA SER A 202 16.93 4.89 -28.48
C SER A 202 16.40 5.46 -29.79
N ALA A 203 17.24 6.20 -30.51
CA ALA A 203 16.94 6.71 -31.85
C ALA A 203 16.86 5.60 -32.93
N ALA A 204 17.34 4.38 -32.64
CA ALA A 204 17.52 3.30 -33.62
C ALA A 204 16.29 2.39 -33.83
N GLY A 205 15.24 2.55 -33.03
CA GLY A 205 13.97 1.84 -33.20
C GLY A 205 12.81 2.82 -33.15
N SER A 206 12.12 3.00 -34.28
CA SER A 206 10.81 3.65 -34.25
C SER A 206 9.85 2.77 -33.42
N PRO A 207 8.93 3.37 -32.64
CA PRO A 207 7.95 2.59 -31.90
C PRO A 207 7.01 1.89 -32.91
N PRO A 208 6.34 0.79 -32.52
CA PRO A 208 6.31 0.20 -31.18
C PRO A 208 7.52 -0.72 -30.89
N ASN A 209 7.76 -0.99 -29.60
CA ASN A 209 8.70 -1.98 -29.03
C ASN A 209 10.19 -1.63 -29.06
N ALA A 210 10.54 -0.38 -29.36
CA ALA A 210 11.91 0.09 -29.28
C ALA A 210 12.42 0.09 -27.83
N LEU A 211 13.69 -0.26 -27.63
CA LEU A 211 14.27 -0.34 -26.29
C LEU A 211 14.44 1.04 -25.66
N VAL A 212 14.16 1.13 -24.37
CA VAL A 212 14.48 2.31 -23.56
C VAL A 212 15.91 2.18 -23.06
N GLN A 213 16.72 3.24 -23.18
CA GLN A 213 18.17 3.18 -23.00
C GLN A 213 18.71 4.31 -22.10
N LEU A 214 19.99 4.23 -21.70
CA LEU A 214 20.73 5.30 -21.01
C LEU A 214 21.51 6.19 -21.97
N GLY A 215 21.40 7.50 -21.81
CA GLY A 215 21.96 8.48 -22.75
C GLY A 215 22.63 9.64 -22.07
N ILE A 216 23.61 10.21 -22.78
CA ILE A 216 24.38 11.34 -22.26
C ILE A 216 23.97 12.67 -22.89
N ASN A 217 23.49 12.73 -24.15
CA ASN A 217 23.15 14.01 -24.84
C ASN A 217 22.31 13.91 -26.15
N ALA A 218 21.71 12.77 -26.53
CA ALA A 218 21.24 12.54 -27.92
C ALA A 218 19.91 13.23 -28.35
N GLY A 219 19.53 14.36 -27.73
CA GLY A 219 18.35 15.17 -28.08
C GLY A 219 17.46 15.39 -26.85
N GLN A 220 17.64 16.52 -26.15
CA GLN A 220 17.09 16.76 -24.81
C GLN A 220 15.58 16.54 -24.67
N THR A 221 14.79 16.66 -25.74
CA THR A 221 13.35 16.39 -25.78
C THR A 221 13.00 14.91 -25.61
N ARG A 222 13.84 13.99 -26.11
CA ARG A 222 13.65 12.53 -25.99
C ARG A 222 13.95 11.98 -24.60
N ALA A 223 14.46 12.83 -23.71
CA ALA A 223 14.71 12.54 -22.31
C ALA A 223 13.67 13.18 -21.37
N GLN A 224 12.68 13.88 -21.93
CA GLN A 224 11.61 14.53 -21.18
C GLN A 224 10.42 13.58 -21.02
N TRP A 225 10.31 12.96 -19.85
CA TRP A 225 9.19 12.07 -19.54
C TRP A 225 8.14 12.84 -18.75
N THR A 226 6.91 12.76 -19.20
CA THR A 226 5.73 13.15 -18.43
C THR A 226 5.39 12.02 -17.48
N THR A 227 5.37 12.30 -16.19
CA THR A 227 4.91 11.36 -15.17
C THR A 227 3.45 11.65 -14.88
N THR A 228 2.53 10.75 -15.20
CA THR A 228 1.10 10.94 -14.95
C THR A 228 0.68 10.07 -13.77
N ALA A 229 0.08 10.69 -12.75
CA ALA A 229 -0.50 9.96 -11.63
C ALA A 229 -1.75 9.19 -12.08
N LEU A 230 -1.88 7.96 -11.61
CA LEU A 230 -3.05 7.11 -11.74
C LEU A 230 -3.60 6.83 -10.32
N VAL A 231 -4.60 5.96 -10.23
CA VAL A 231 -5.14 5.49 -8.95
C VAL A 231 -4.18 4.54 -8.24
N ASN A 232 -4.34 4.38 -6.92
CA ASN A 232 -3.64 3.39 -6.09
C ASN A 232 -2.11 3.53 -6.11
N GLY A 233 -1.60 4.76 -6.10
CA GLY A 233 -0.15 5.03 -6.13
C GLY A 233 0.57 4.60 -7.41
N LEU A 234 -0.17 4.37 -8.49
CA LEU A 234 0.39 3.99 -9.78
C LEU A 234 0.68 5.22 -10.64
N PHE A 235 1.66 5.07 -11.53
CA PHE A 235 2.12 6.10 -12.45
C PHE A 235 2.28 5.54 -13.85
N ARG A 236 2.11 6.43 -14.83
CA ARG A 236 2.46 6.19 -16.23
C ARG A 236 3.55 7.17 -16.64
N PHE A 237 4.55 6.66 -17.36
CA PHE A 237 5.60 7.48 -17.94
C PHE A 237 5.40 7.57 -19.45
N ALA A 238 5.24 8.78 -19.95
CA ALA A 238 5.04 9.05 -21.38
C ALA A 238 6.10 10.01 -21.91
N VAL A 239 6.51 9.85 -23.16
CA VAL A 239 7.42 10.77 -23.83
C VAL A 239 6.88 11.07 -25.23
N THR A 240 6.92 12.35 -25.61
CA THR A 240 6.59 12.78 -26.98
C THR A 240 7.90 12.98 -27.74
N PRO A 241 8.26 12.07 -28.68
CA PRO A 241 9.46 12.22 -29.48
C PRO A 241 9.32 13.41 -30.45
N SER A 242 10.33 14.27 -30.47
CA SER A 242 10.36 15.48 -31.32
C SER A 242 10.43 15.19 -32.83
N ALA A 243 10.69 13.95 -33.24
CA ALA A 243 10.83 13.58 -34.66
C ALA A 243 9.51 13.14 -35.33
N ASN A 244 8.56 12.57 -34.57
CA ASN A 244 7.33 11.97 -35.14
C ASN A 244 6.04 12.48 -34.48
N GLY A 245 6.12 13.25 -33.38
CA GLY A 245 4.94 13.79 -32.68
C GLY A 245 4.06 12.76 -31.95
N THR A 246 4.31 11.46 -32.10
CA THR A 246 3.52 10.38 -31.48
C THR A 246 3.98 10.08 -30.07
N THR A 247 3.17 10.39 -29.06
CA THR A 247 3.43 10.01 -27.66
C THR A 247 3.51 8.48 -27.50
N VAL A 248 4.54 8.03 -26.80
CA VAL A 248 4.73 6.63 -26.41
C VAL A 248 4.84 6.52 -24.89
N CYS A 249 4.56 5.34 -24.37
CA CYS A 249 4.61 5.04 -22.96
C CYS A 249 5.69 4.00 -22.64
N LEU A 250 6.25 4.10 -21.44
CA LEU A 250 7.14 3.09 -20.88
C LEU A 250 6.35 1.79 -20.69
N ASP A 251 6.89 0.68 -21.18
CA ASP A 251 6.25 -0.62 -21.14
C ASP A 251 7.24 -1.69 -20.63
N ALA A 252 6.80 -2.42 -19.60
CA ALA A 252 7.51 -3.51 -18.99
C ALA A 252 7.40 -4.84 -19.78
N GLY A 253 6.39 -5.02 -20.63
CA GLY A 253 6.12 -6.30 -21.27
C GLY A 253 6.09 -7.46 -20.27
N THR A 254 6.87 -8.52 -20.54
CA THR A 254 6.87 -9.78 -19.77
C THR A 254 8.11 -9.99 -18.89
N GLY A 255 8.78 -8.92 -18.44
CA GLY A 255 9.89 -9.03 -17.47
C GLY A 255 11.32 -9.03 -18.06
N GLY A 256 11.50 -8.49 -19.27
CA GLY A 256 12.81 -8.30 -19.91
C GLY A 256 13.27 -6.85 -19.86
N GLN A 257 13.83 -6.36 -20.97
CA GLN A 257 14.17 -4.94 -21.12
C GLN A 257 12.91 -4.07 -21.26
N LEU A 258 12.97 -2.86 -20.71
CA LEU A 258 11.91 -1.86 -20.85
C LEU A 258 11.85 -1.32 -22.28
N ARG A 259 10.64 -1.06 -22.74
CA ARG A 259 10.35 -0.67 -24.12
C ARG A 259 9.48 0.58 -24.18
N ALA A 260 9.53 1.26 -25.31
CA ALA A 260 8.56 2.27 -25.69
C ALA A 260 7.45 1.60 -26.51
N ALA A 261 6.20 1.74 -26.08
CA ALA A 261 5.03 1.20 -26.74
C ALA A 261 3.93 2.26 -26.92
N THR A 262 2.92 1.95 -27.73
CA THR A 262 1.72 2.78 -27.82
C THR A 262 1.07 2.88 -26.44
N CYS A 263 0.74 4.10 -26.01
CA CYS A 263 0.10 4.32 -24.72
C CYS A 263 -1.26 3.64 -24.64
N SER A 264 -1.48 2.87 -23.59
CA SER A 264 -2.74 2.22 -23.26
C SER A 264 -3.22 2.69 -21.89
N ALA A 265 -4.50 3.04 -21.81
CA ALA A 265 -5.12 3.50 -20.57
C ALA A 265 -5.17 2.39 -19.49
N THR A 266 -5.21 1.12 -19.91
CA THR A 266 -5.52 -0.03 -19.04
C THR A 266 -4.41 -1.07 -18.96
N ALA A 267 -3.32 -0.93 -19.74
CA ALA A 267 -2.23 -1.91 -19.72
C ALA A 267 -1.45 -1.84 -18.39
N ALA A 268 -1.54 -2.91 -17.59
CA ALA A 268 -0.76 -3.05 -16.35
C ALA A 268 0.75 -3.00 -16.61
N SER A 269 1.21 -3.41 -17.80
CA SER A 269 2.63 -3.31 -18.20
C SER A 269 3.13 -1.87 -18.34
N GLN A 270 2.23 -0.89 -18.40
CA GLN A 270 2.53 0.55 -18.49
C GLN A 270 2.21 1.30 -17.19
N GLN A 271 1.97 0.56 -16.11
CA GLN A 271 1.70 1.10 -14.79
C GLN A 271 2.85 0.74 -13.85
N PHE A 272 3.29 1.72 -13.08
CA PHE A 272 4.45 1.58 -12.20
C PHE A 272 4.17 2.21 -10.85
N SER A 273 4.59 1.57 -9.76
CA SER A 273 4.62 2.18 -8.43
C SER A 273 6.01 2.71 -8.10
N LEU A 274 6.08 3.69 -7.21
CA LEU A 274 7.33 4.28 -6.74
C LEU A 274 7.59 3.92 -5.29
N VAL A 275 8.80 3.45 -4.99
CA VAL A 275 9.23 3.15 -3.62
C VAL A 275 10.45 4.01 -3.30
N ALA A 276 10.36 4.83 -2.26
CA ALA A 276 11.48 5.69 -1.86
C ALA A 276 12.66 4.83 -1.39
N VAL A 277 13.85 5.13 -1.91
CA VAL A 277 15.11 4.50 -1.51
C VAL A 277 15.68 5.29 -0.33
N THR A 278 15.88 4.60 0.79
CA THR A 278 16.62 5.19 1.92
C THR A 278 18.12 5.26 1.56
N PRO A 279 18.78 6.41 1.80
CA PRO A 279 20.21 6.58 1.52
C PRO A 279 21.10 5.66 2.34
#